data_AF-A0A931X7Z7-F1
#
_entry.id   AF-A0A931X7Z7-F1
#
_cell.length_a   1.000
_cell.length_b   1.000
_cell.length_c   1.000
_cell.angle_alpha   90.00
_cell.angle_beta   90.00
_cell.angle_gamma   90.00
#
_symmetry.space_group_name_H-M   'P 1'
#
loop_
_entity.id
_entity.type
_entity.pdbx_description
1 polymer ?
#
loop_
_entity_poly.entity_id
_entity_poly.type
_entity_poly.pdbx_seq_one_letter_code
_entity_poly.pdbx_strand_id
1 'polypeptide(L)'
;MQKIRSTQPDIVFYGATNFPDSIQVLQKVKEFGLKVPIQGVGAWLVTPEYVKTVGKELLDNIMTVTASHPLKGQEELVAKFKKRTGEPFMTQDPLMTYAHVWIIKEAAERAKSTDPKAIRDAAAKMELTSGPGAAALYPGKVKYDARGRRVGAAPIIVQWQNGEPFTVVPTDVATRKPVWHGGR
;
A
#
# COMPACT_ATOMS: atom_id res chain seq x y z
N MET A 1 19.76 -2.00 -17.20
CA MET A 1 18.90 -1.86 -18.40
C MET A 1 19.32 -2.73 -19.58
N GLN A 2 20.56 -2.67 -20.07
CA GLN A 2 20.98 -3.50 -21.23
C GLN A 2 20.68 -4.99 -21.05
N LYS A 3 20.97 -5.57 -19.88
CA LYS A 3 20.62 -6.97 -19.55
C LYS A 3 19.12 -7.23 -19.67
N ILE A 4 18.27 -6.37 -19.09
CA ILE A 4 16.80 -6.50 -19.17
C ILE A 4 16.35 -6.48 -20.63
N ARG A 5 16.91 -5.58 -21.46
CA ARG A 5 16.61 -5.51 -22.89
C ARG A 5 17.02 -6.78 -23.64
N SER A 6 18.23 -7.30 -23.36
CA SER A 6 18.79 -8.44 -24.08
C SER A 6 18.18 -9.77 -23.67
N THR A 7 17.82 -9.94 -22.39
CA THR A 7 17.27 -11.21 -21.87
C THR A 7 15.76 -11.28 -21.95
N GLN A 8 15.07 -10.15 -22.17
CA GLN A 8 13.60 -10.06 -22.25
C GLN A 8 12.88 -10.84 -21.14
N PRO A 9 13.13 -10.52 -19.85
CA PRO A 9 12.50 -11.25 -18.75
C PRO A 9 10.99 -11.03 -18.74
N ASP A 10 10.24 -12.00 -18.23
CA ASP A 10 8.78 -11.89 -18.06
C ASP A 10 8.40 -10.92 -16.93
N ILE A 11 9.29 -10.74 -15.94
CA ILE A 11 9.09 -9.82 -14.82
C ILE A 11 10.43 -9.29 -14.30
N VAL A 12 10.45 -8.04 -13.82
CA VAL A 12 11.58 -7.44 -13.12
C VAL A 12 11.22 -7.18 -11.67
N PHE A 13 11.98 -7.76 -10.74
CA PHE A 13 11.90 -7.40 -9.33
C PHE A 13 12.73 -6.16 -9.06
N TYR A 14 12.10 -5.13 -8.51
CA TYR A 14 12.69 -3.82 -8.34
C TYR A 14 12.74 -3.41 -6.87
N GLY A 15 13.94 -3.41 -6.31
CA GLY A 15 14.19 -3.16 -4.89
C GLY A 15 14.73 -1.77 -4.56
N ALA A 16 14.53 -0.75 -5.40
CA ALA A 16 14.95 0.59 -4.98
C ALA A 16 14.19 1.02 -3.72
N THR A 17 14.73 2.00 -3.02
CA THR A 17 14.27 2.34 -1.66
C THR A 17 13.84 3.80 -1.53
N ASN A 18 13.87 4.58 -2.62
CA ASN A 18 13.47 5.98 -2.60
C ASN A 18 12.91 6.46 -3.96
N PHE A 19 12.25 7.61 -3.91
CA PHE A 19 11.65 8.24 -5.08
C PHE A 19 12.69 8.68 -6.13
N PRO A 20 13.76 9.44 -5.81
CA PRO A 20 14.73 9.90 -6.82
C PRO A 20 15.39 8.79 -7.64
N ASP A 21 15.85 7.71 -6.99
CA ASP A 21 16.48 6.58 -7.67
C ASP A 21 15.49 5.90 -8.61
N SER A 22 14.22 5.91 -8.24
CA SER A 22 13.18 5.27 -9.03
C SER A 22 12.72 6.06 -10.20
N ILE A 23 12.73 7.38 -10.09
CA ILE A 23 12.59 8.23 -11.27
C ILE A 23 13.73 7.93 -12.26
N GLN A 24 14.98 7.80 -11.80
CA GLN A 24 16.11 7.47 -12.68
C GLN A 24 15.92 6.10 -13.35
N VAL A 25 15.55 5.06 -12.60
CA VAL A 25 15.30 3.73 -13.16
C VAL A 25 14.16 3.77 -14.17
N LEU A 26 13.01 4.36 -13.81
CA LEU A 26 11.84 4.45 -14.68
C LEU A 26 12.12 5.28 -15.94
N GLN A 27 12.87 6.37 -15.83
CA GLN A 27 13.36 7.11 -17.01
C GLN A 27 14.16 6.21 -17.94
N LYS A 28 15.04 5.35 -17.41
CA LYS A 28 15.77 4.38 -18.25
C LYS A 28 14.89 3.27 -18.81
N VAL A 29 13.85 2.83 -18.10
CA VAL A 29 12.83 1.90 -18.66
C VAL A 29 12.16 2.55 -19.87
N LYS A 30 11.77 3.82 -19.74
CA LYS A 30 11.15 4.61 -20.81
C LYS A 30 12.09 4.84 -21.99
N GLU A 31 13.33 5.29 -21.74
CA GLU A 31 14.34 5.52 -22.79
C GLU A 31 14.61 4.26 -23.63
N PHE A 32 14.62 3.10 -23.00
CA PHE A 32 14.85 1.82 -23.68
C PHE A 32 13.57 1.19 -24.25
N GLY A 33 12.41 1.83 -24.10
CA GLY A 33 11.13 1.32 -24.58
C GLY A 33 10.71 -0.01 -23.96
N LEU A 34 11.14 -0.29 -22.72
CA LEU A 34 10.87 -1.56 -22.06
C LEU A 34 9.42 -1.61 -21.58
N LYS A 35 8.72 -2.71 -21.89
CA LYS A 35 7.33 -2.97 -21.48
C LYS A 35 7.20 -4.10 -20.47
N VAL A 36 8.31 -4.53 -19.88
CA VAL A 36 8.31 -5.63 -18.91
C VAL A 36 7.58 -5.20 -17.63
N PRO A 37 6.70 -6.05 -17.07
CA PRO A 37 6.11 -5.82 -15.76
C PRO A 37 7.18 -5.67 -14.67
N ILE A 38 6.99 -4.70 -13.79
CA ILE A 38 7.89 -4.40 -12.66
C ILE A 38 7.16 -4.69 -11.36
N GLN A 39 7.72 -5.61 -10.57
CA GLN A 39 7.29 -5.87 -9.20
C GLN A 39 8.25 -5.19 -8.22
N GLY A 40 7.78 -4.09 -7.63
CA GLY A 40 8.49 -3.33 -6.62
C GLY A 40 8.15 -3.71 -5.18
N VAL A 41 8.77 -2.99 -4.23
CA VAL A 41 8.51 -3.10 -2.80
C VAL A 41 8.40 -1.71 -2.17
N GLY A 42 7.33 -1.50 -1.41
CA GLY A 42 7.11 -0.31 -0.60
C GLY A 42 6.08 0.66 -1.18
N ALA A 43 5.46 1.42 -0.27
CA ALA A 43 4.41 2.39 -0.60
C ALA A 43 4.92 3.62 -1.35
N TRP A 44 6.22 3.91 -1.24
CA TRP A 44 6.86 5.01 -1.95
C TRP A 44 6.85 4.84 -3.48
N LEU A 45 6.47 3.68 -4.03
CA LEU A 45 6.25 3.46 -5.47
C LEU A 45 4.87 3.86 -5.98
N VAL A 46 3.93 4.15 -5.09
CA VAL A 46 2.52 4.40 -5.41
C VAL A 46 2.06 5.75 -4.87
N THR A 47 2.90 6.77 -5.00
CA THR A 47 2.61 8.12 -4.52
C THR A 47 2.11 9.04 -5.64
N PRO A 48 1.30 10.08 -5.35
CA PRO A 48 0.78 11.02 -6.36
C PRO A 48 1.85 11.69 -7.24
N GLU A 49 3.06 11.85 -6.73
CA GLU A 49 4.18 12.50 -7.42
C GLU A 49 4.59 11.76 -8.69
N TYR A 50 4.49 10.43 -8.75
CA TYR A 50 4.89 9.64 -9.92
C TYR A 50 4.15 10.03 -11.19
N VAL A 51 2.84 10.26 -11.08
CA VAL A 51 2.00 10.60 -12.23
C VAL A 51 2.50 11.89 -12.87
N LYS A 52 2.86 12.88 -12.04
CA LYS A 52 3.40 14.17 -12.49
C LYS A 52 4.80 14.03 -13.09
N THR A 53 5.64 13.13 -12.57
CA THR A 53 7.05 13.06 -12.95
C THR A 53 7.31 12.18 -14.19
N VAL A 54 6.66 11.02 -14.31
CA VAL A 54 6.97 10.06 -15.40
C VAL A 54 5.82 9.81 -16.38
N GLY A 55 4.61 10.27 -16.04
CA GLY A 55 3.40 10.05 -16.82
C GLY A 55 2.76 8.68 -16.58
N LYS A 56 1.45 8.60 -16.78
CA LYS A 56 0.64 7.41 -16.45
C LYS A 56 1.04 6.13 -17.20
N GLU A 57 1.40 6.24 -18.48
CA GLU A 57 1.67 5.07 -19.34
C GLU A 57 2.84 4.22 -18.86
N LEU A 58 3.85 4.86 -18.26
CA LEU A 58 4.99 4.13 -17.71
C LEU A 58 4.63 3.40 -16.41
N LEU A 59 3.67 3.94 -15.65
CA LEU A 59 3.27 3.42 -14.35
C LEU A 59 2.42 2.17 -14.48
N ASP A 60 1.61 2.02 -15.53
CA ASP A 60 0.66 0.91 -15.69
C ASP A 60 1.32 -0.50 -15.64
N ASN A 61 2.64 -0.58 -15.89
CA ASN A 61 3.44 -1.82 -15.77
C ASN A 61 3.99 -2.09 -14.36
N ILE A 62 3.70 -1.24 -13.38
CA ILE A 62 4.29 -1.30 -12.05
C ILE A 62 3.27 -1.83 -11.04
N MET A 63 3.69 -2.88 -10.34
CA MET A 63 3.07 -3.38 -9.12
C MET A 63 4.03 -3.19 -7.95
N THR A 64 3.52 -3.02 -6.74
CA THR A 64 4.33 -2.97 -5.52
C THR A 64 3.65 -3.68 -4.37
N VAL A 65 4.45 -4.25 -3.47
CA VAL A 65 3.96 -4.78 -2.19
C VAL A 65 3.93 -3.66 -1.16
N THR A 66 2.79 -3.45 -0.51
CA THR A 66 2.60 -2.53 0.62
C THR A 66 2.03 -3.25 1.84
N ALA A 67 2.16 -2.64 3.02
CA ALA A 67 1.54 -3.15 4.25
C ALA A 67 0.04 -2.87 4.30
N SER A 68 -0.43 -1.82 3.60
CA SER A 68 -1.85 -1.52 3.43
C SER A 68 -2.08 -0.66 2.17
N HIS A 69 -3.31 -0.72 1.69
CA HIS A 69 -3.86 0.15 0.64
C HIS A 69 -5.39 0.05 0.72
N PRO A 70 -6.17 1.04 0.27
CA PRO A 70 -7.62 0.94 0.26
C PRO A 70 -8.16 -0.37 -0.34
N LEU A 71 -9.08 -0.99 0.38
CA LEU A 71 -9.74 -2.25 0.01
C LEU A 71 -11.19 -2.02 -0.39
N LYS A 72 -11.82 -3.03 -1.02
CA LYS A 72 -13.25 -3.04 -1.28
C LYS A 72 -14.03 -2.83 0.03
N GLY A 73 -15.01 -1.94 0.02
CA GLY A 73 -15.79 -1.58 1.21
C GLY A 73 -15.23 -0.40 2.02
N GLN A 74 -14.11 0.20 1.58
CA GLN A 74 -13.52 1.39 2.21
C GLN A 74 -13.76 2.68 1.40
N GLU A 75 -14.69 2.67 0.44
CA GLU A 75 -14.95 3.77 -0.50
C GLU A 75 -15.33 5.07 0.23
N GLU A 76 -16.11 4.97 1.32
CA GLU A 76 -16.50 6.14 2.13
C GLU A 76 -15.28 6.77 2.83
N LEU A 77 -14.37 5.96 3.36
CA LEU A 77 -13.14 6.44 3.99
C LEU A 77 -12.25 7.15 2.97
N VAL A 78 -12.09 6.55 1.79
CA VAL A 78 -11.34 7.14 0.68
C VAL A 78 -11.97 8.46 0.24
N ALA A 79 -13.29 8.53 0.09
CA ALA A 79 -13.98 9.76 -0.29
C ALA A 79 -13.80 10.88 0.74
N LYS A 80 -13.90 10.56 2.04
CA LYS A 80 -13.63 11.51 3.14
C LYS A 80 -12.21 12.03 3.10
N PHE A 81 -11.24 11.16 2.81
CA PHE A 81 -9.84 11.54 2.68
C PHE A 81 -9.60 12.48 1.50
N LYS A 82 -10.07 12.12 0.29
CA LYS A 82 -9.94 12.96 -0.91
C LYS A 82 -10.56 14.34 -0.67
N LYS A 83 -11.76 14.39 -0.07
CA LYS A 83 -12.45 15.65 0.27
C LYS A 83 -11.68 16.50 1.28
N ARG A 84 -11.06 15.89 2.29
CA ARG A 84 -10.35 16.62 3.36
C ARG A 84 -8.97 17.11 2.93
N THR A 85 -8.25 16.34 2.13
CA THR A 85 -6.84 16.58 1.82
C THR A 85 -6.61 17.20 0.45
N GLY A 86 -7.55 17.02 -0.49
CA GLY A 86 -7.34 17.36 -1.88
C GLY A 86 -6.42 16.39 -2.63
N GLU A 87 -5.95 15.32 -1.98
CA GLU A 87 -5.14 14.30 -2.64
C GLU A 87 -5.98 13.46 -3.63
N PRO A 88 -5.39 13.06 -4.77
CA PRO A 88 -6.13 12.34 -5.80
C PRO A 88 -6.54 10.93 -5.37
N PHE A 89 -5.79 10.30 -4.47
CA PHE A 89 -6.03 8.95 -3.97
C PHE A 89 -5.39 8.75 -2.59
N MET A 90 -5.92 7.81 -1.81
CA MET A 90 -5.38 7.44 -0.51
C MET A 90 -4.36 6.31 -0.67
N THR A 91 -3.20 6.43 -0.03
CA THR A 91 -2.12 5.43 -0.04
C THR A 91 -1.95 4.78 1.34
N GLN A 92 -0.91 3.96 1.51
CA GLN A 92 -0.59 3.26 2.76
C GLN A 92 -0.50 4.22 3.96
N ASP A 93 0.29 5.28 3.85
CA ASP A 93 0.67 6.11 4.99
C ASP A 93 -0.53 6.82 5.64
N PRO A 94 -1.43 7.49 4.89
CA PRO A 94 -2.64 8.05 5.49
C PRO A 94 -3.60 6.98 6.02
N LEU A 95 -3.72 5.82 5.36
CA LEU A 95 -4.59 4.74 5.81
C LEU A 95 -4.09 4.11 7.12
N MET A 96 -2.80 3.80 7.21
CA MET A 96 -2.19 3.25 8.43
C MET A 96 -2.26 4.25 9.57
N THR A 97 -1.97 5.53 9.31
CA THR A 97 -2.05 6.57 10.34
C THR A 97 -3.49 6.69 10.88
N TYR A 98 -4.49 6.68 9.99
CA TYR A 98 -5.90 6.64 10.40
C TYR A 98 -6.20 5.43 11.30
N ALA A 99 -5.78 4.23 10.89
CA ALA A 99 -5.99 3.02 11.66
C ALA A 99 -5.30 3.05 13.03
N HIS A 100 -4.04 3.51 13.08
CA HIS A 100 -3.25 3.57 14.30
C HIS A 100 -3.86 4.50 15.35
N VAL A 101 -4.41 5.65 14.95
CA VAL A 101 -5.09 6.56 15.88
C VAL A 101 -6.29 5.86 16.53
N TRP A 102 -7.09 5.12 15.75
CA TRP A 102 -8.20 4.34 16.31
C TRP A 102 -7.73 3.20 17.21
N ILE A 103 -6.68 2.49 16.85
CA ILE A 103 -6.08 1.42 17.66
C ILE A 103 -5.60 1.99 19.02
N ILE A 104 -4.95 3.16 19.02
CA ILE A 104 -4.49 3.84 20.24
C ILE A 104 -5.67 4.28 21.10
N LYS A 105 -6.72 4.87 20.49
CA LYS A 105 -7.97 5.22 21.19
C LYS A 105 -8.55 4.00 21.92
N GLU A 106 -8.76 2.89 21.20
CA GLU A 106 -9.34 1.67 21.77
C GLU A 106 -8.49 1.12 22.93
N ALA A 107 -7.16 1.16 22.80
CA ALA A 107 -6.26 0.75 23.87
C ALA A 107 -6.36 1.67 25.09
N ALA A 108 -6.43 2.98 24.90
CA ALA A 108 -6.56 3.96 25.98
C ALA A 108 -7.89 3.84 26.73
N GLU A 109 -9.00 3.64 26.00
CA GLU A 109 -10.33 3.42 26.60
C GLU A 109 -10.36 2.13 27.44
N ARG A 110 -9.74 1.06 26.95
CA ARG A 110 -9.61 -0.21 27.71
C ARG A 110 -8.71 -0.06 28.93
N ALA A 111 -7.62 0.69 28.82
CA ALA A 111 -6.71 0.98 29.93
C ALA A 111 -7.33 1.92 30.97
N LYS A 112 -8.36 2.70 30.59
CA LYS A 112 -8.93 3.79 31.40
C LYS A 112 -7.84 4.75 31.90
N SER A 113 -6.86 5.01 31.04
CA SER A 113 -5.65 5.73 31.42
C SER A 113 -5.05 6.44 30.21
N THR A 114 -4.38 7.55 30.49
CA THR A 114 -3.51 8.26 29.54
C THR A 114 -2.04 7.90 29.72
N ASP A 115 -1.71 7.02 30.68
CA ASP A 115 -0.34 6.54 30.89
C ASP A 115 0.14 5.68 29.71
N PRO A 116 1.30 6.00 29.09
CA PRO A 116 1.79 5.26 27.92
C PRO A 116 2.01 3.76 28.17
N LYS A 117 2.43 3.39 29.38
CA LYS A 117 2.71 1.99 29.72
C LYS A 117 1.40 1.20 29.86
N ALA A 118 0.40 1.79 30.51
CA ALA A 118 -0.95 1.23 30.60
C ALA A 118 -1.60 1.06 29.22
N ILE A 119 -1.48 2.06 28.34
CA ILE A 119 -1.99 1.99 26.95
C ILE A 119 -1.28 0.88 26.17
N ARG A 120 0.05 0.80 26.25
CA ARG A 120 0.84 -0.26 25.59
C ARG A 120 0.41 -1.64 26.07
N ASP A 121 0.29 -1.83 27.39
CA ASP A 121 -0.09 -3.11 27.98
C ASP A 121 -1.52 -3.52 27.59
N ALA A 122 -2.45 -2.57 27.46
CA ALA A 122 -3.79 -2.81 26.93
C ALA A 122 -3.76 -3.17 25.43
N ALA A 123 -3.00 -2.43 24.62
CA ALA A 123 -2.84 -2.70 23.18
C ALA A 123 -2.24 -4.08 22.92
N ALA A 124 -1.28 -4.53 23.74
CA ALA A 124 -0.66 -5.86 23.62
C ALA A 124 -1.63 -7.01 23.91
N LYS A 125 -2.67 -6.79 24.72
CA LYS A 125 -3.65 -7.80 25.13
C LYS A 125 -4.95 -7.77 24.32
N MET A 126 -5.22 -6.67 23.62
CA MET A 126 -6.49 -6.51 22.93
C MET A 126 -6.56 -7.31 21.62
N GLU A 127 -7.79 -7.64 21.27
CA GLU A 127 -8.17 -8.18 19.97
C GLU A 127 -9.33 -7.33 19.45
N LEU A 128 -9.10 -6.61 18.36
CA LEU A 128 -10.12 -5.83 17.66
C LEU A 128 -10.61 -6.62 16.46
N THR A 129 -11.91 -6.84 16.35
CA THR A 129 -12.56 -7.53 15.23
C THR A 129 -13.61 -6.66 14.53
N SER A 130 -13.77 -5.42 14.98
CA SER A 130 -14.71 -4.46 14.45
C SER A 130 -14.24 -3.03 14.74
N GLY A 131 -14.96 -2.05 14.20
CA GLY A 131 -14.64 -0.64 14.35
C GLY A 131 -13.54 -0.15 13.40
N PRO A 132 -13.29 1.17 13.35
CA PRO A 132 -12.48 1.78 12.28
C PRO A 132 -11.02 1.31 12.27
N GLY A 133 -10.42 1.07 13.44
CA GLY A 133 -9.04 0.59 13.54
C GLY A 133 -8.86 -0.83 12.98
N ALA A 134 -9.85 -1.71 13.17
CA ALA A 134 -9.82 -3.05 12.61
C ALA A 134 -10.18 -3.06 11.12
N ALA A 135 -11.26 -2.37 10.75
CA ALA A 135 -11.78 -2.35 9.38
C ALA A 135 -10.85 -1.68 8.37
N ALA A 136 -9.99 -0.74 8.81
CA ALA A 136 -9.02 -0.07 7.95
C ALA A 136 -7.86 -0.97 7.49
N LEU A 137 -7.54 -2.05 8.22
CA LEU A 137 -6.38 -2.91 7.97
C LEU A 137 -6.81 -4.32 7.63
N TYR A 138 -6.22 -4.94 6.59
CA TYR A 138 -6.46 -6.35 6.30
C TYR A 138 -5.95 -7.25 7.45
N PRO A 139 -6.70 -8.29 7.88
CA PRO A 139 -7.96 -8.82 7.32
C PRO A 139 -9.21 -8.34 8.08
N GLY A 140 -9.27 -7.08 8.51
CA GLY A 140 -10.40 -6.57 9.31
C GLY A 140 -10.30 -6.89 10.80
N LYS A 141 -9.11 -7.28 11.27
CA LYS A 141 -8.85 -7.71 12.65
C LYS A 141 -7.49 -7.20 13.11
N VAL A 142 -7.32 -6.75 14.35
CA VAL A 142 -6.02 -6.36 14.94
C VAL A 142 -5.77 -7.16 16.21
N LYS A 143 -4.66 -7.88 16.25
CA LYS A 143 -4.16 -8.64 17.41
C LYS A 143 -2.64 -8.70 17.32
N TYR A 144 -1.96 -8.72 18.46
CA TYR A 144 -0.50 -8.85 18.53
C TYR A 144 -0.09 -10.16 19.19
N ASP A 145 1.00 -10.74 18.72
CA ASP A 145 1.65 -11.88 19.38
C ASP A 145 2.58 -11.40 20.51
N ALA A 146 3.19 -12.35 21.23
CA ALA A 146 4.12 -12.06 22.33
C ALA A 146 5.36 -11.26 21.90
N ARG A 147 5.66 -11.18 20.60
CA ARG A 147 6.76 -10.39 20.03
C ARG A 147 6.28 -9.02 19.50
N GLY A 148 5.00 -8.68 19.69
CA GLY A 148 4.41 -7.45 19.18
C GLY A 148 4.10 -7.47 17.69
N ARG A 149 4.13 -8.63 17.03
CA ARG A 149 3.80 -8.74 15.61
C ARG A 149 2.31 -8.90 15.43
N ARG A 150 1.77 -8.24 14.41
CA ARG A 150 0.37 -8.37 14.05
C ARG A 150 0.05 -9.81 13.60
N VAL A 151 -0.90 -10.45 14.26
CA VAL A 151 -1.37 -11.80 13.89
C VAL A 151 -2.28 -11.70 12.67
N GLY A 152 -1.99 -12.50 11.65
CA GLY A 152 -2.80 -12.60 10.43
C GLY A 152 -2.70 -11.39 9.49
N ALA A 153 -1.77 -10.44 9.72
CA ALA A 153 -1.45 -9.45 8.70
C ALA A 153 -0.94 -10.15 7.44
N ALA A 154 -1.42 -9.70 6.29
CA ALA A 154 -0.92 -10.13 4.99
C ALA A 154 -0.53 -8.91 4.16
N PRO A 155 0.50 -9.02 3.29
CA PRO A 155 0.86 -7.96 2.37
C PRO A 155 -0.26 -7.68 1.36
N ILE A 156 -0.30 -6.44 0.88
CA ILE A 156 -1.19 -6.00 -0.18
C ILE A 156 -0.35 -5.78 -1.45
N ILE A 157 -0.81 -6.28 -2.59
CA ILE A 157 -0.22 -5.92 -3.88
C ILE A 157 -1.08 -4.83 -4.50
N VAL A 158 -0.41 -3.73 -4.83
CA VAL A 158 -1.01 -2.54 -5.43
C VAL A 158 -0.46 -2.41 -6.85
N GLN A 159 -1.33 -2.16 -7.80
CA GLN A 159 -0.96 -1.91 -9.19
C GLN A 159 -1.42 -0.52 -9.63
N TRP A 160 -0.55 0.22 -10.30
CA TRP A 160 -0.94 1.41 -11.06
C TRP A 160 -1.83 1.04 -12.24
N GLN A 161 -2.98 1.69 -12.37
CA GLN A 161 -3.87 1.51 -13.52
C GLN A 161 -4.45 2.88 -13.95
N ASN A 162 -4.10 3.32 -15.15
CA ASN A 162 -4.53 4.60 -15.73
C ASN A 162 -4.26 5.79 -14.80
N GLY A 163 -3.11 5.80 -14.14
CA GLY A 163 -2.65 6.90 -13.29
C GLY A 163 -3.19 6.92 -11.85
N GLU A 164 -3.86 5.86 -11.38
CA GLU A 164 -4.20 5.68 -9.96
C GLU A 164 -3.76 4.27 -9.49
N PRO A 165 -3.22 4.12 -8.27
CA PRO A 165 -2.89 2.82 -7.72
C PRO A 165 -4.14 2.13 -7.14
N PHE A 166 -4.30 0.84 -7.43
CA PHE A 166 -5.40 0.02 -6.93
C PHE A 166 -4.90 -1.28 -6.30
N THR A 167 -5.60 -1.73 -5.25
CA THR A 167 -5.36 -3.05 -4.67
C THR A 167 -5.81 -4.13 -5.63
N VAL A 168 -4.91 -5.06 -5.95
CA VAL A 168 -5.17 -6.20 -6.85
C VAL A 168 -5.04 -7.56 -6.14
N VAL A 169 -4.32 -7.61 -5.01
CA VAL A 169 -4.21 -8.80 -4.12
C VAL A 169 -4.23 -8.33 -2.67
N PRO A 170 -4.93 -9.02 -1.75
CA PRO A 170 -5.73 -10.25 -1.93
C PRO A 170 -6.99 -10.05 -2.77
N THR A 171 -7.36 -11.05 -3.60
CA THR A 171 -8.42 -10.92 -4.62
C THR A 171 -9.82 -10.82 -4.06
N ASP A 172 -10.05 -11.34 -2.85
CA ASP A 172 -11.33 -11.28 -2.11
C ASP A 172 -11.69 -9.85 -1.66
N VAL A 173 -10.66 -9.01 -1.44
CA VAL A 173 -10.81 -7.61 -0.98
C VAL A 173 -10.25 -6.58 -1.97
N ALA A 174 -9.82 -7.02 -3.16
CA ALA A 174 -9.26 -6.17 -4.20
C ALA A 174 -10.28 -5.17 -4.76
N THR A 175 -9.80 -3.98 -5.11
CA THR A 175 -10.62 -2.92 -5.73
C THR A 175 -10.58 -2.98 -7.26
N ARG A 176 -9.58 -3.66 -7.83
CA ARG A 176 -9.44 -3.95 -9.27
C ARG A 176 -8.82 -5.33 -9.49
N LYS A 177 -8.97 -5.87 -10.70
CA LYS A 177 -8.20 -7.03 -11.16
C LYS A 177 -6.82 -6.56 -11.66
N PRO A 178 -5.77 -7.40 -11.56
CA PRO A 178 -4.49 -7.08 -12.17
C PRO A 178 -4.62 -6.99 -13.70
N VAL A 179 -3.89 -6.05 -14.30
CA VAL A 179 -3.79 -5.86 -15.75
C VAL A 179 -2.36 -6.14 -16.19
N TRP A 180 -2.16 -7.02 -17.16
CA TRP A 180 -0.83 -7.34 -17.67
C TRP A 180 -0.67 -6.75 -19.07
N HIS A 181 0.22 -5.77 -19.22
CA HIS A 181 0.52 -5.16 -20.52
C HIS A 181 1.76 -5.76 -21.21
N GLY A 182 2.36 -6.77 -20.57
CA GLY A 182 3.51 -7.53 -21.06
C GLY A 182 3.15 -9.01 -21.18
N GLY A 183 2.73 -9.40 -22.37
CA GLY A 183 2.70 -10.77 -22.86
C GLY A 183 3.11 -10.71 -24.33
N ARG A 184 3.81 -11.72 -24.81
CA ARG A 184 3.89 -11.93 -26.27
C ARG A 184 2.48 -12.08 -26.84
#